data_AF-A0A368FVY4-F1
#
_entry.id   AF-A0A368FVY4-F1
#
_cell.length_a   1.000
_cell.length_b   1.000
_cell.length_c   1.000
_cell.angle_alpha   90.00
_cell.angle_beta   90.00
_cell.angle_gamma   90.00
#
_symmetry.space_group_name_H-M   'P 1'
#
loop_
_entity.id
_entity.type
_entity.pdbx_description
1 polymer ?
#
loop_
_entity_poly.entity_id
_entity_poly.type
_entity_poly.pdbx_seq_one_letter_code
_entity_poly.pdbx_strand_id
1 'polypeptide(L)' 'MDTHGEPRKIHVTTEMGELLRRGGYRVQSRGKIKVKGVKEPMETFLLEIDSKRNSSVSNISNHPSSS' A
#
# COMPACT_ATOMS: atom_id res chain seq x y z
N MET A 1 13.66 -1.15 2.83
CA MET A 1 12.50 -0.22 2.83
C MET A 1 12.34 0.38 4.21
N ASP A 2 12.06 -0.43 5.23
CA ASP A 2 11.79 0.00 6.61
C ASP A 2 12.78 1.03 7.19
N THR A 3 14.10 0.86 6.97
CA THR A 3 15.12 1.82 7.42
C THR A 3 14.91 3.25 6.91
N HIS A 4 14.30 3.43 5.74
CA HIS A 4 13.98 4.74 5.14
C HIS A 4 12.49 5.07 5.25
N GLY A 5 11.74 4.26 5.99
CA GLY A 5 10.29 4.38 6.16
C GLY A 5 9.90 5.52 7.09
N GLU A 6 8.61 5.85 7.07
CA GLU A 6 8.01 6.86 7.93
C GLU A 6 7.09 6.19 8.94
N PRO A 7 7.09 6.60 10.22
CA PRO A 7 6.19 6.04 11.21
C PRO A 7 4.73 6.09 10.77
N ARG A 8 4.00 4.99 11.02
CA ARG A 8 2.58 4.81 10.66
C ARG A 8 2.29 4.82 9.15
N LYS A 9 3.29 4.55 8.31
CA LYS A 9 3.10 4.36 6.87
C LYS A 9 3.66 3.03 6.42
N ILE A 10 3.03 2.43 5.40
CA ILE A 10 3.57 1.24 4.75
C ILE A 10 4.33 1.69 3.50
N HIS A 11 5.65 1.49 3.51
CA HIS A 11 6.57 1.85 2.44
C HIS A 11 6.88 0.64 1.56
N VAL A 12 6.59 0.76 0.26
CA VAL A 12 6.69 -0.35 -0.69
C VAL A 12 7.60 -0.01 -1.88
N THR A 13 8.15 -1.04 -2.51
CA THR A 13 8.93 -0.95 -3.75
C THR A 13 8.02 -0.60 -4.93
N THR A 14 8.61 -0.20 -6.07
CA THR A 14 7.86 0.08 -7.32
C THR A 14 6.97 -1.07 -7.74
N GLU A 15 7.54 -2.28 -7.88
CA GLU A 15 6.80 -3.46 -8.35
C GLU A 15 5.60 -3.76 -7.44
N MET A 16 5.79 -3.70 -6.13
CA MET A 16 4.70 -3.91 -5.18
C MET A 16 3.67 -2.78 -5.25
N GLY A 17 4.10 -1.53 -5.43
CA GLY A 17 3.20 -0.40 -5.64
C GLY A 17 2.33 -0.56 -6.88
N GLU A 18 2.88 -1.08 -7.98
CA GLU A 18 2.11 -1.38 -9.19
C GLU A 18 1.11 -2.51 -8.97
N LEU A 19 1.51 -3.58 -8.30
CA LEU A 19 0.63 -4.72 -8.00
C LEU A 19 -0.54 -4.28 -7.11
N LEU A 20 -0.27 -3.51 -6.05
CA LEU A 20 -1.30 -2.96 -5.17
C LEU A 20 -2.24 -2.01 -5.90
N ARG A 21 -1.71 -1.16 -6.79
CA ARG A 21 -2.53 -0.26 -7.61
C ARG A 21 -3.50 -1.03 -8.50
N ARG A 22 -3.03 -2.12 -9.13
CA ARG A 22 -3.89 -3.02 -9.93
C ARG A 22 -4.95 -3.71 -9.07
N GLY A 23 -4.64 -3.98 -7.80
CA GLY A 23 -5.58 -4.49 -6.79
C GLY A 23 -6.56 -3.45 -6.23
N GLY A 24 -6.58 -2.22 -6.74
CA GLY A 24 -7.50 -1.17 -6.30
C GLY A 24 -7.05 -0.41 -5.04
N TYR A 25 -5.83 -0.64 -4.56
CA TYR A 25 -5.27 0.12 -3.45
C TYR A 25 -4.73 1.47 -3.92
N ARG A 26 -4.92 2.50 -3.11
CA ARG A 26 -4.37 3.83 -3.34
C ARG A 26 -2.91 3.86 -2.91
N VAL A 27 -2.03 4.14 -3.85
CA VAL A 27 -0.58 4.27 -3.62
C VAL A 27 -0.09 5.62 -4.11
N GLN A 28 0.79 6.25 -3.33
CA GLN A 28 1.36 7.55 -3.65
C GLN A 28 2.87 7.42 -3.90
N SER A 29 3.39 8.06 -4.96
CA SER A 29 4.84 8.11 -5.16
C SER A 29 5.49 8.89 -4.01
N ARG A 30 6.55 8.31 -3.45
CA ARG A 30 7.34 8.89 -2.37
C ARG A 30 8.64 9.50 -2.88
N GLY A 31 9.00 9.22 -4.14
CA GLY A 31 10.27 9.59 -4.75
C GLY A 31 11.30 8.46 -4.71
N LYS A 32 12.53 8.79 -5.12
CA LYS A 32 13.62 7.84 -5.31
C LYS A 32 14.52 7.73 -4.07
N ILE A 33 14.94 6.52 -3.74
CA ILE A 33 15.92 6.25 -2.68
C ILE A 33 17.14 5.51 -3.20
N LYS A 34 18.29 5.76 -2.58
CA LYS A 34 19.50 4.99 -2.82
C LYS A 34 19.45 3.71 -1.98
N VAL A 35 19.51 2.56 -2.64
CA VAL A 35 19.53 1.24 -1.98
C VAL A 35 20.91 0.62 -2.20
N LYS A 36 21.51 0.10 -1.13
CA LYS A 36 22.82 -0.57 -1.21
C LYS A 36 22.75 -1.74 -2.19
N GLY A 37 23.69 -1.81 -3.13
CA GLY A 37 23.75 -2.86 -4.15
C GLY A 37 22.88 -2.59 -5.38
N VAL A 38 22.11 -1.50 -5.41
CA VAL A 38 21.36 -1.07 -6.60
C VAL A 38 22.12 0.08 -7.25
N LYS A 39 22.34 -0.02 -8.57
CA LYS A 39 23.13 0.95 -9.35
C LYS A 39 22.46 2.32 -9.38
N GLU A 40 21.18 2.36 -9.72
CA GLU A 40 20.41 3.59 -9.85
C GLU A 40 19.42 3.77 -8.69
N PRO A 41 19.10 5.02 -8.28
CA PRO A 41 18.08 5.28 -7.28
C PRO A 41 16.73 4.67 -7.67
N MET A 42 16.13 3.92 -6.76
CA MET A 42 14.88 3.20 -6.95
C MET A 42 13.70 4.08 -6.52
N GLU A 43 12.69 4.23 -7.37
CA GLU A 43 11.43 4.85 -6.97
C GLU A 43 10.69 3.99 -5.94
N THR A 44 9.97 4.63 -5.03
CA THR A 44 9.22 3.92 -4.00
C THR A 44 7.89 4.59 -3.73
N PHE A 45 6.97 3.85 -3.12
CA PHE A 45 5.59 4.29 -2.93
C PHE A 45 5.16 4.11 -1.47
N LEU A 46 4.21 4.94 -1.05
CA LEU A 46 3.51 4.77 0.22
C LEU A 46 2.11 4.26 -0.07
N LEU A 47 1.69 3.25 0.68
CA LEU A 47 0.29 2.81 0.66
C LEU A 47 -0.53 3.80 1.49
N GLU A 48 -1.57 4.38 0.88
CA GLU A 48 -2.54 5.21 1.59
C GLU A 48 -3.44 4.29 2.42
N ILE A 49 -3.39 4.46 3.74
CA ILE A 49 -4.27 3.76 4.67
C ILE A 49 -5.11 4.83 5.34
N ASP A 50 -6.43 4.73 5.18
CA ASP A 50 -7.33 5.57 5.94
C ASP A 50 -7.20 5.20 7.42
N SER A 51 -6.70 6.12 8.26
CA SER A 51 -6.56 5.92 9.71
C SER A 51 -7.88 5.60 10.43
N LYS A 52 -9.02 5.71 9.73
CA LYS A 52 -10.37 5.39 10.22
C LYS A 52 -10.84 3.98 9.85
N ARG A 53 -10.07 3.20 9.09
CA ARG A 53 -10.40 1.79 8.81
C ARG A 53 -10.26 0.98 10.10
N ASN A 54 -11.35 0.90 10.86
CA ASN A 54 -11.51 -0.07 11.93
C ASN A 54 -11.47 -1.46 11.31
N SER A 55 -10.55 -2.32 11.76
CA SER A 55 -10.22 -3.62 11.17
C SER A 55 -11.27 -4.72 11.40
N SER A 56 -12.53 -4.39 11.69
CA SER A 56 -13.56 -5.39 12.07
C SER A 56 -14.80 -5.47 11.18
N VAL A 57 -14.92 -4.68 10.10
CA VAL A 57 -16.10 -4.78 9.25
C VAL A 57 -15.89 -5.86 8.18
N SER A 58 -16.18 -7.10 8.57
CA SER A 58 -16.51 -8.15 7.59
C SER A 58 -17.81 -7.72 6.91
N ASN A 59 -17.76 -7.40 5.61
CA ASN A 59 -18.99 -7.21 4.83
C ASN A 59 -19.71 -8.57 4.75
N ILE A 60 -20.57 -8.85 5.72
CA ILE A 60 -21.57 -9.91 5.59
C ILE A 60 -22.51 -9.42 4.49
N SER A 61 -22.35 -9.98 3.30
CA SER A 61 -23.30 -9.83 2.22
C SER A 61 -24.65 -10.34 2.71
N ASN A 62 -25.59 -9.44 3.02
CA ASN A 62 -26.99 -9.81 3.19
C ASN A 62 -27.49 -10.34 1.84
N HIS A 63 -27.48 -11.66 1.69
CA HIS A 63 -28.22 -12.33 0.64
C HIS A 63 -29.71 -12.14 0.95
N PRO A 64 -30.52 -11.50 0.10
CA PRO A 64 -31.96 -11.48 0.31
C PRO A 64 -32.45 -12.92 0.15
N SER A 65 -32.98 -13.51 1.23
CA SER A 65 -33.78 -14.72 1.15
C SER A 65 -35.12 -14.32 0.53
N SER A 66 -35.29 -14.58 -0.76
CA SER A 66 -36.60 -14.61 -1.39
C SER A 66 -37.36 -15.82 -0.87
N SER A 67 -38.46 -15.61 -0.15
CA SER A 67 -39.67 -16.46 -0.08
C SER A 67 -40.78 -15.70 0.63
#